data_AF-F3KJU1-F1
#
_entry.id   AF-F3KJU1-F1
#
_cell.length_a   1.000
_cell.length_b   1.000
_cell.length_c   1.000
_cell.angle_alpha   90.00
_cell.angle_beta   90.00
_cell.angle_gamma   90.00
#
_symmetry.space_group_name_H-M   'P 1'
#
loop_
_entity.id
_entity.type
_entity.pdbx_description
1 polymer ?
#
loop_
_entity_poly.entity_id
_entity_poly.type
_entity_poly.pdbx_seq_one_letter_code
_entity_poly.pdbx_strand_id
1 'polypeptide(L)'
;MDHVNMTVKNLDESVEFYKNLFGFEVKKEQPEDKSKIIGNNHIKLCLYEDPLMKPRGGIAHFGFHVENFNDILDICKSLGVKIFYDGPVQFEKSRSVYISDPSGYDIELSEIIGGGL
;
A
#
# COMPACT_ATOMS: atom_id res chain seq x y z
N MET A 1 -5.91 -4.01 11.77
CA MET A 1 -5.32 -5.01 10.86
C MET A 1 -3.90 -5.26 11.36
N ASP A 2 -3.52 -6.52 11.61
CA ASP A 2 -2.17 -6.83 12.12
C ASP A 2 -1.15 -6.96 10.97
N HIS A 3 -1.42 -7.86 10.01
CA HIS A 3 -0.58 -8.02 8.84
C HIS A 3 -1.39 -8.42 7.59
N VAL A 4 -0.80 -8.18 6.41
CA VAL A 4 -1.26 -8.69 5.12
C VAL A 4 -0.13 -9.52 4.51
N ASN A 5 -0.45 -10.71 4.00
CA ASN A 5 0.49 -11.52 3.24
C ASN A 5 0.13 -11.42 1.75
N MET A 6 1.11 -11.05 0.93
CA MET A 6 0.91 -10.80 -0.49
C MET A 6 2.15 -11.18 -1.31
N THR A 7 1.91 -11.57 -2.55
CA THR A 7 2.96 -11.82 -3.53
C THR A 7 3.24 -10.52 -4.28
N VAL A 8 4.51 -10.22 -4.58
CA VAL A 8 4.92 -9.03 -5.33
C VAL A 8 5.80 -9.42 -6.51
N LYS A 9 5.82 -8.60 -7.56
CA LYS A 9 6.63 -8.88 -8.76
C LYS A 9 8.13 -8.74 -8.50
N ASN A 10 8.50 -7.73 -7.73
CA ASN A 10 9.88 -7.41 -7.37
C ASN A 10 9.91 -6.92 -5.92
N LEU A 11 10.72 -7.57 -5.09
CA LEU A 11 10.81 -7.23 -3.66
C LEU A 11 11.42 -5.87 -3.43
N ASP A 12 12.53 -5.56 -4.09
CA ASP A 12 13.28 -4.34 -3.81
C ASP A 12 12.48 -3.10 -4.24
N GLU A 13 11.82 -3.15 -5.39
CA GLU A 13 10.90 -2.11 -5.87
C GLU A 13 9.73 -1.92 -4.91
N SER A 14 9.15 -3.02 -4.42
CA SER A 14 8.03 -2.95 -3.47
C SER A 14 8.48 -2.37 -2.13
N VAL A 15 9.62 -2.83 -1.59
CA VAL A 15 10.16 -2.31 -0.33
C VAL A 15 10.47 -0.82 -0.44
N GLU A 16 11.08 -0.39 -1.54
CA GLU A 16 11.38 1.02 -1.79
C GLU A 16 10.09 1.86 -1.90
N PHE A 17 9.08 1.36 -2.61
CA PHE A 17 7.77 2.02 -2.72
C PHE A 17 7.12 2.24 -1.35
N TYR A 18 6.95 1.18 -0.56
CA TYR A 18 6.30 1.28 0.76
C TYR A 18 7.14 2.08 1.77
N LYS A 19 8.47 2.06 1.64
CA LYS A 19 9.38 2.90 2.43
C LYS A 19 9.20 4.38 2.09
N ASN A 20 9.24 4.74 0.81
CA ASN A 20 9.17 6.13 0.38
C ASN A 20 7.78 6.73 0.63
N LEU A 21 6.72 5.93 0.50
CA LEU A 21 5.35 6.40 0.68
C LEU A 21 4.93 6.43 2.16
N PHE A 22 5.18 5.36 2.92
CA PHE A 22 4.67 5.23 4.31
C PHE A 22 5.76 5.27 5.39
N GLY A 23 7.03 5.38 5.02
CA GLY A 23 8.14 5.25 5.97
C GLY A 23 8.29 3.83 6.50
N PHE A 24 7.78 2.81 5.81
CA PHE A 24 7.91 1.43 6.26
C PHE A 24 9.37 0.97 6.31
N GLU A 25 9.68 0.18 7.32
CA GLU A 25 11.00 -0.38 7.53
C GLU A 25 10.98 -1.89 7.28
N VAL A 26 12.12 -2.44 6.85
CA VAL A 26 12.33 -3.88 6.82
C VAL A 26 12.43 -4.39 8.26
N LYS A 27 11.47 -5.22 8.66
CA LYS A 27 11.42 -5.86 9.99
C LYS A 27 12.08 -7.24 9.99
N LYS A 28 12.06 -7.94 8.85
CA LYS A 28 12.69 -9.26 8.68
C LYS A 28 13.01 -9.53 7.21
N GLU A 29 14.19 -10.08 6.95
CA GLU A 29 14.56 -10.63 5.65
C GLU A 29 14.53 -12.16 5.70
N GLN A 30 14.05 -12.77 4.62
CA GLN A 30 13.89 -14.22 4.49
C GLN A 30 14.33 -14.65 3.07
N PRO A 31 15.64 -14.64 2.80
CA PRO A 31 16.18 -14.84 1.46
C PRO A 31 15.83 -16.22 0.87
N GLU A 32 15.77 -17.26 1.70
CA GLU A 32 15.41 -18.62 1.30
C GLU A 32 14.01 -18.70 0.68
N ASP A 33 13.07 -17.89 1.20
CA ASP A 33 11.68 -17.85 0.73
C ASP A 33 11.45 -16.74 -0.31
N LYS A 34 12.51 -16.03 -0.73
CA LYS A 34 12.42 -14.79 -1.50
C LYS A 34 11.35 -13.85 -0.91
N SER A 35 11.47 -13.55 0.38
CA SER A 35 10.48 -12.72 1.07
C SER A 35 11.10 -11.72 2.05
N LYS A 36 10.35 -10.63 2.30
CA LYS A 36 10.65 -9.61 3.30
C LYS A 36 9.38 -9.26 4.07
N ILE A 37 9.49 -9.03 5.37
CA ILE A 37 8.41 -8.44 6.18
C ILE A 37 8.77 -6.97 6.38
N ILE A 38 7.89 -6.09 5.93
CA ILE A 38 8.02 -4.64 6.09
C ILE A 38 6.87 -4.07 6.90
N GLY A 39 7.03 -2.88 7.47
CA GLY A 39 5.92 -2.19 8.12
C GLY A 39 6.36 -1.26 9.23
N ASN A 40 5.42 -0.98 10.12
CA ASN A 40 5.62 -0.23 11.36
C ASN A 40 5.05 -1.01 12.56
N ASN A 41 4.84 -0.34 13.69
CA ASN A 41 4.32 -0.98 14.90
C ASN A 41 2.85 -1.39 14.78
N HIS A 42 2.09 -0.82 13.83
CA HIS A 42 0.65 -1.01 13.70
C HIS A 42 0.29 -2.00 12.60
N ILE A 43 1.07 -2.05 11.51
CA ILE A 43 0.79 -2.90 10.36
C ILE A 43 2.06 -3.47 9.75
N LYS A 44 1.97 -4.71 9.27
CA LYS A 44 3.05 -5.40 8.55
C LYS A 44 2.56 -5.91 7.19
N LEU A 45 3.40 -5.83 6.19
CA LEU A 45 3.22 -6.50 4.90
C LEU A 45 4.27 -7.60 4.78
N CYS A 46 3.82 -8.84 4.60
CA CYS A 46 4.66 -9.99 4.33
C CYS A 46 4.70 -10.17 2.81
N LEU A 47 5.80 -9.78 2.19
CA LEU A 47 5.97 -9.73 0.73
C LEU A 47 6.74 -10.95 0.26
N TYR A 48 6.23 -11.68 -0.72
CA TYR A 48 6.89 -12.83 -1.37
C TYR A 48 7.10 -12.55 -2.85
N GLU A 49 8.30 -12.73 -3.39
CA GLU A 49 8.59 -12.44 -4.79
C GLU A 49 8.11 -13.53 -5.75
N ASP A 50 7.34 -13.14 -6.76
CA ASP A 50 7.08 -13.92 -7.97
C ASP A 50 6.97 -12.95 -9.17
N PRO A 51 7.98 -12.87 -10.05
CA PRO A 51 7.96 -11.95 -11.19
C PRO A 51 6.82 -12.18 -12.19
N LEU A 52 6.19 -13.36 -12.17
CA LEU A 52 5.07 -13.71 -13.05
C LEU A 52 3.71 -13.45 -12.41
N MET A 53 3.69 -13.00 -11.15
CA MET A 53 2.44 -12.72 -10.46
C MET A 53 1.66 -11.60 -11.16
N LYS A 54 0.34 -11.75 -11.13
CA LYS A 54 -0.63 -10.70 -11.43
C LYS A 54 -1.62 -10.68 -10.27
N PRO A 55 -2.06 -9.51 -9.78
CA PRO A 55 -3.08 -9.45 -8.75
C PRO A 55 -4.27 -10.29 -9.22
N ARG A 56 -4.61 -11.34 -8.46
CA ARG A 56 -5.72 -12.24 -8.79
C ARG A 56 -6.97 -11.75 -8.07
N GLY A 57 -8.15 -12.07 -8.62
CA GLY A 57 -9.41 -11.73 -7.98
C GLY A 57 -9.53 -12.28 -6.55
N GLY A 58 -10.34 -11.61 -5.73
CA GLY A 58 -10.61 -12.00 -4.34
C GLY A 58 -10.79 -10.77 -3.45
N ILE A 59 -9.83 -9.86 -3.50
CA ILE A 59 -9.89 -8.55 -2.84
C ILE A 59 -9.80 -7.48 -3.92
N ALA A 60 -10.75 -6.54 -3.95
CA ALA A 60 -10.72 -5.43 -4.91
C ALA A 60 -9.60 -4.43 -4.57
N HIS A 61 -9.46 -4.09 -3.29
CA HIS A 61 -8.39 -3.27 -2.72
C HIS A 61 -8.30 -3.51 -1.21
N PHE A 62 -7.24 -3.03 -0.57
CA PHE A 62 -7.14 -2.92 0.88
C PHE A 62 -6.80 -1.49 1.28
N GLY A 63 -7.20 -1.10 2.49
CA GLY A 63 -7.12 0.29 2.93
C GLY A 63 -6.15 0.55 4.08
N PHE A 64 -5.49 1.70 4.04
CA PHE A 64 -4.79 2.30 5.17
C PHE A 64 -5.48 3.61 5.57
N HIS A 65 -5.69 3.78 6.88
CA HIS A 65 -6.00 5.10 7.42
C HIS A 65 -4.72 5.94 7.45
N VAL A 66 -4.81 7.18 6.99
CA VAL A 66 -3.72 8.15 6.96
C VAL A 66 -4.13 9.42 7.70
N GLU A 67 -3.35 9.81 8.71
CA GLU A 67 -3.63 11.03 9.48
C GLU A 67 -3.33 12.31 8.66
N ASN A 68 -2.36 12.24 7.75
CA ASN A 68 -1.91 13.38 6.92
C ASN A 68 -2.35 13.21 5.46
N PHE A 69 -3.66 13.22 5.21
CA PHE A 69 -4.23 12.90 3.89
C PHE A 69 -3.72 13.78 2.73
N ASN A 70 -3.60 15.09 2.93
CA ASN A 70 -3.11 15.97 1.87
C ASN A 70 -1.61 15.77 1.61
N ASP A 71 -0.82 15.55 2.66
CA ASP A 71 0.63 15.33 2.53
C ASP A 71 0.91 14.03 1.78
N ILE A 72 0.21 12.94 2.11
CA ILE A 72 0.40 11.66 1.40
C ILE A 72 -0.03 11.75 -0.05
N LEU A 73 -1.08 12.54 -0.36
CA LEU A 73 -1.52 12.79 -1.73
C LEU A 73 -0.42 13.52 -2.54
N ASP A 74 0.23 14.50 -1.93
CA ASP A 74 1.31 15.24 -2.59
C ASP A 74 2.58 14.39 -2.72
N ILE A 75 2.88 13.54 -1.75
CA ILE A 75 3.94 12.53 -1.85
C ILE A 75 3.65 11.58 -3.03
N CYS A 76 2.43 11.03 -3.13
CA CYS A 76 2.02 10.19 -4.26
C CYS A 76 2.27 10.86 -5.62
N LYS A 77 1.87 12.14 -5.76
CA LYS A 77 2.10 12.91 -6.98
C LYS A 77 3.59 13.10 -7.25
N SER A 78 4.38 13.43 -6.23
CA SER A 78 5.83 13.67 -6.37
C SER A 78 6.60 12.41 -6.78
N LEU A 79 6.16 11.25 -6.30
CA LEU A 79 6.72 9.93 -6.61
C LEU A 79 6.18 9.35 -7.93
N GLY A 80 5.24 10.04 -8.60
CA GLY A 80 4.63 9.55 -9.83
C GLY A 80 3.76 8.31 -9.63
N VAL A 81 3.23 8.09 -8.42
CA VAL A 81 2.34 6.96 -8.12
C VAL A 81 1.08 7.09 -8.94
N LYS A 82 0.64 5.98 -9.54
CA LYS A 82 -0.63 5.93 -10.27
C LYS A 82 -1.78 6.16 -9.29
N ILE A 83 -2.48 7.28 -9.45
CA ILE A 83 -3.71 7.62 -8.74
C ILE A 83 -4.90 7.27 -9.65
N PHE A 84 -5.90 6.58 -9.11
CA PHE A 84 -7.15 6.25 -9.82
C PHE A 84 -8.19 7.36 -9.67
N TYR A 85 -9.24 7.29 -10.49
CA TYR A 85 -10.41 8.19 -10.46
C TYR A 85 -10.08 9.69 -10.59
N ASP A 86 -8.94 10.01 -11.21
CA ASP A 86 -8.43 11.37 -11.39
C ASP A 86 -8.21 12.16 -10.08
N GLY A 87 -8.14 11.48 -8.92
CA GLY A 87 -7.82 12.10 -7.63
C GLY A 87 -8.61 11.54 -6.44
N PRO A 88 -8.66 12.31 -5.34
CA PRO A 88 -9.45 11.96 -4.16
C PRO A 88 -10.95 11.83 -4.46
N VAL A 89 -11.55 10.78 -3.93
CA VAL A 89 -12.99 10.52 -3.94
C VAL A 89 -13.60 11.03 -2.62
N GLN A 90 -14.62 11.88 -2.73
CA GLN A 90 -15.37 12.38 -1.58
C GLN A 90 -16.53 11.45 -1.25
N PHE A 91 -16.58 10.96 -0.01
CA PHE A 91 -17.73 10.27 0.57
C PHE A 91 -18.44 11.15 1.60
N GLU A 92 -19.57 10.69 2.15
CA GLU A 92 -20.40 11.45 3.08
C GLU A 92 -19.61 11.97 4.30
N LYS A 93 -18.74 11.12 4.86
CA LYS A 93 -18.01 11.40 6.10
C LYS A 93 -16.50 11.40 5.95
N SER A 94 -15.94 10.90 4.85
CA SER A 94 -14.49 10.72 4.65
C SER A 94 -14.10 11.04 3.23
N ARG A 95 -12.81 11.27 3.01
CA ARG A 95 -12.18 11.25 1.68
C ARG A 95 -11.29 10.02 1.58
N SER A 96 -11.16 9.49 0.37
CA SER A 96 -10.20 8.44 0.08
C SER A 96 -9.50 8.73 -1.24
N VAL A 97 -8.22 8.33 -1.35
CA VAL A 97 -7.53 8.27 -2.65
C VAL A 97 -7.13 6.83 -2.91
N TYR A 98 -7.31 6.39 -4.15
CA TYR A 98 -6.97 5.03 -4.57
C TYR A 98 -5.69 5.09 -5.40
N ILE A 99 -4.73 4.25 -5.06
CA ILE A 99 -3.43 4.18 -5.74
C ILE A 99 -3.08 2.76 -6.15
N SER A 100 -2.18 2.61 -7.11
CA SER A 100 -1.64 1.31 -7.52
C SER A 100 -0.20 1.14 -7.04
N ASP A 101 0.10 0.03 -6.39
CA ASP A 101 1.47 -0.35 -6.05
C ASP A 101 2.24 -0.89 -7.29
N PRO A 102 3.57 -1.10 -7.20
CA PRO A 102 4.37 -1.61 -8.33
C PRO A 102 3.93 -2.99 -8.84
N SER A 103 3.35 -3.81 -7.97
CA SER A 103 2.83 -5.14 -8.33
C SER A 103 1.43 -5.08 -8.95
N GLY A 104 0.77 -3.92 -8.87
CA GLY A 104 -0.55 -3.63 -9.43
C GLY A 104 -1.69 -3.79 -8.43
N TYR A 105 -1.42 -3.86 -7.13
CA TYR A 105 -2.47 -3.88 -6.12
C TYR A 105 -3.10 -2.50 -5.96
N ASP A 106 -4.42 -2.49 -5.84
CA ASP A 106 -5.17 -1.28 -5.53
C ASP A 106 -5.17 -1.07 -4.01
N ILE A 107 -4.74 0.11 -3.58
CA ILE A 107 -4.64 0.52 -2.18
C ILE A 107 -5.52 1.76 -1.99
N GLU A 108 -6.39 1.70 -0.98
CA GLU A 108 -7.15 2.86 -0.52
C GLU A 108 -6.38 3.56 0.61
N LEU A 109 -6.24 4.89 0.50
CA LEU A 109 -5.79 5.72 1.61
C LEU A 109 -6.98 6.53 2.08
N SER A 110 -7.47 6.26 3.29
CA SER A 110 -8.66 6.91 3.85
C SER A 110 -8.29 7.97 4.88
N GLU A 111 -8.99 9.10 4.83
CA GLU A 111 -8.80 10.21 5.78
C GLU A 111 -9.38 9.90 7.16
N ILE A 112 -10.47 9.14 7.24
CA ILE A 112 -11.11 8.75 8.50
C ILE A 112 -11.09 7.22 8.66
N ILE A 113 -10.75 6.76 9.87
CA ILE A 113 -10.80 5.34 10.24
C ILE A 113 -12.21 4.80 10.00
N GLY A 114 -12.31 3.69 9.24
CA GLY A 114 -13.58 3.04 8.95
C GLY A 114 -14.56 3.90 8.15
N GLY A 115 -14.10 4.98 7.51
CA GLY A 115 -14.94 5.93 6.78
C GLY A 115 -15.89 6.74 7.69
N GLY A 116 -15.71 6.69 9.02
CA GLY A 116 -16.60 7.36 9.97
C GLY A 116 -17.96 6.66 10.17
N LEU A 117 -18.03 5.35 9.87
CA LEU A 117 -19.21 4.52 10.03
C LEU A 117 -19.23 3.77 11.37
#